data_AF-A0A6B3FPJ7-F1
#
_entry.id   AF-A0A6B3FPJ7-F1
#
_cell.length_a   1.000
_cell.length_b   1.000
_cell.length_c   1.000
_cell.angle_alpha   90.00
_cell.angle_beta   90.00
_cell.angle_gamma   90.00
#
_symmetry.space_group_name_H-M   'P 1'
#
loop_
_entity.id
_entity.type
_entity.pdbx_description
1 polymer ?
#
loop_
_entity_poly.entity_id
_entity_poly.type
_entity_poly.pdbx_seq_one_letter_code
_entity_poly.pdbx_strand_id
1 'polypeptide(L)'
;DRVTPALLTALLARAADPDRPGLRPVLTGLPIAGFSGTLGGRYAPEAEGTGLIRAKTGTLFGVNSLAGTVVDRQGRLLAFAFLASGSTDAGQAEPAL
;
A
#
# COMPACT_ATOMS: atom_id res chain seq x y z
N ASP A 1 10.90 4.58 -15.54
CA ASP A 1 11.48 4.56 -14.19
C ASP A 1 11.59 3.16 -13.61
N ARG A 2 12.62 2.90 -12.79
CA ARG A 2 12.81 1.65 -12.05
C ARG A 2 12.77 1.97 -10.56
N VAL A 3 11.77 1.45 -9.87
CA VAL A 3 11.61 1.54 -8.40
C VAL A 3 11.59 0.14 -7.85
N THR A 4 12.30 -0.11 -6.75
CA THR A 4 12.35 -1.43 -6.11
C THR A 4 11.38 -1.51 -4.91
N PRO A 5 10.86 -2.70 -4.56
CA PRO A 5 10.04 -2.87 -3.36
C PRO A 5 10.81 -2.47 -2.09
N ALA A 6 12.10 -2.78 -2.06
CA ALA A 6 13.00 -2.42 -0.95
C ALA A 6 13.09 -0.89 -0.75
N LEU A 7 13.16 -0.12 -1.84
CA LEU A 7 13.19 1.34 -1.75
C LEU A 7 11.88 1.90 -1.18
N LEU A 8 10.74 1.39 -1.65
CA LEU A 8 9.42 1.84 -1.19
C LEU A 8 9.19 1.53 0.29
N THR A 9 9.53 0.32 0.73
CA THR A 9 9.42 -0.07 2.14
C THR A 9 10.37 0.74 3.03
N ALA A 10 11.60 1.01 2.59
CA ALA A 10 12.54 1.86 3.32
C ALA A 10 12.03 3.31 3.46
N LEU A 11 11.42 3.85 2.40
CA LEU A 11 10.79 5.17 2.43
C LEU A 11 9.62 5.22 3.43
N LEU A 12 8.73 4.21 3.40
CA LEU A 12 7.60 4.12 4.32
C LEU A 12 8.06 3.98 5.78
N ALA A 13 9.10 3.15 6.03
CA ALA A 13 9.71 3.03 7.35
C ALA A 13 10.30 4.37 7.82
N ARG A 14 10.96 5.13 6.94
CA ARG A 14 11.48 6.47 7.25
C ARG A 14 10.38 7.49 7.53
N ALA A 15 9.23 7.38 6.86
CA ALA A 15 8.09 8.25 7.13
C ALA A 15 7.37 7.91 8.45
N ALA A 16 7.51 6.67 8.93
CA ALA A 16 6.95 6.20 10.20
C ALA A 16 7.83 6.55 11.42
N ASP A 17 9.05 7.02 11.19
CA ASP A 17 10.03 7.31 12.23
C ASP A 17 9.52 8.42 13.19
N PRO A 18 9.40 8.12 14.51
CA PRO A 18 8.97 9.10 15.51
C PRO A 18 9.83 10.36 15.55
N ASP A 19 11.13 10.25 15.22
CA ASP A 19 12.08 11.37 15.21
C ASP A 19 11.92 12.26 13.96
N ARG A 20 11.02 11.87 13.03
CA ARG A 20 10.71 12.61 11.79
C ARG A 20 9.23 12.96 11.69
N PRO A 21 8.65 13.70 12.65
CA PRO A 21 7.22 13.99 12.69
C PRO A 21 6.71 14.73 11.44
N GLY A 22 7.58 15.51 10.77
CA GLY A 22 7.24 16.21 9.53
C GLY A 22 6.93 15.28 8.34
N LEU A 23 7.29 13.99 8.41
CA LEU A 23 6.98 13.02 7.35
C LEU A 23 5.68 12.24 7.58
N ARG A 24 5.06 12.37 8.76
CA ARG A 24 3.78 11.69 9.08
C ARG A 24 2.67 11.91 8.03
N PRO A 25 2.53 13.09 7.39
CA PRO A 25 1.53 13.28 6.33
C PRO A 25 1.64 12.29 5.17
N VAL A 26 2.83 11.75 4.89
CA VAL A 26 3.04 10.73 3.86
C VAL A 26 2.24 9.46 4.17
N LEU A 27 2.11 9.10 5.45
CA LEU A 27 1.38 7.90 5.88
C LEU A 27 -0.11 8.17 6.08
N THR A 28 -0.46 9.33 6.65
CA THR A 28 -1.87 9.67 6.93
C THR A 28 -2.64 10.04 5.67
N GLY A 29 -1.96 10.43 4.59
CA GLY A 29 -2.56 10.67 3.28
C GLY A 29 -2.79 9.40 2.45
N LEU A 30 -2.37 8.22 2.92
CA LEU A 30 -2.59 6.97 2.20
C LEU A 30 -4.07 6.56 2.24
N PRO A 31 -4.63 6.09 1.10
CA PRO A 31 -5.94 5.44 1.07
C PRO A 31 -6.07 4.31 2.10
N ILE A 32 -7.25 4.16 2.68
CA ILE A 32 -7.56 3.16 3.72
C ILE A 32 -8.44 2.07 3.09
N ALA A 33 -8.06 0.80 3.30
CA ALA A 33 -8.79 -0.37 2.81
C ALA A 33 -10.25 -0.37 3.25
N GLY A 34 -11.17 -0.39 2.29
CA GLY A 34 -12.63 -0.39 2.52
C GLY A 34 -13.23 0.98 2.86
N PHE A 35 -12.43 2.05 2.90
CA PHE A 35 -12.92 3.37 3.33
C PHE A 35 -12.62 4.51 2.37
N SER A 36 -11.43 4.55 1.76
CA SER A 36 -11.02 5.75 1.00
C SER A 36 -10.15 5.45 -0.21
N GLY A 37 -10.12 6.42 -1.12
CA GLY A 37 -9.31 6.39 -2.34
C GLY A 37 -9.52 5.11 -3.16
N THR A 38 -8.44 4.63 -3.77
CA THR A 38 -8.45 3.44 -4.62
C THR A 38 -8.62 2.11 -3.88
N LEU A 39 -8.66 2.12 -2.54
CA LEU A 39 -8.92 0.93 -1.74
C LEU A 39 -10.36 0.85 -1.21
N GLY A 40 -11.18 1.88 -1.44
CA GLY A 40 -12.53 1.98 -0.88
C GLY A 40 -13.46 0.82 -1.28
N GLY A 41 -13.41 0.38 -2.54
CA GLY A 41 -14.20 -0.75 -3.04
C GLY A 41 -13.41 -2.07 -3.18
N ARG A 42 -12.13 -2.08 -2.81
CA ARG A 42 -11.22 -3.21 -3.09
C ARG A 42 -11.27 -4.32 -2.04
N TYR A 43 -11.68 -3.97 -0.82
CA TYR A 43 -11.80 -4.90 0.30
C TYR A 43 -13.26 -5.09 0.65
N ALA A 44 -13.69 -6.35 0.79
CA ALA A 44 -14.98 -6.66 1.38
C ALA A 44 -15.02 -6.15 2.84
N PRO A 45 -16.16 -5.70 3.36
CA PRO A 45 -16.27 -5.18 4.72
C PRO A 45 -15.72 -6.14 5.79
N GLU A 46 -15.85 -7.45 5.57
CA GLU A 46 -15.46 -8.51 6.50
C GLU A 46 -14.01 -8.99 6.31
N ALA A 47 -13.29 -8.50 5.31
CA ALA A 47 -11.90 -8.91 5.06
C ALA A 47 -10.99 -8.48 6.22
N GLU A 48 -10.07 -9.35 6.64
CA GLU A 48 -9.17 -9.08 7.78
C GLU A 48 -8.35 -7.78 7.63
N GLY A 49 -8.11 -7.33 6.39
CA GLY A 49 -7.34 -6.12 6.10
C GLY A 49 -8.14 -4.80 6.11
N THR A 50 -9.47 -4.86 6.17
CA THR A 50 -10.35 -3.67 6.11
C THR A 50 -10.09 -2.75 7.30
N GLY A 51 -9.88 -1.46 7.03
CA GLY A 51 -9.56 -0.45 8.03
C GLY A 51 -8.13 -0.49 8.59
N LEU A 52 -7.41 -1.60 8.41
CA LEU A 52 -6.06 -1.80 8.92
C LEU A 52 -4.98 -1.45 7.91
N ILE A 53 -5.25 -1.69 6.62
CA ILE A 53 -4.30 -1.43 5.53
C ILE A 53 -4.43 0.02 5.07
N ARG A 54 -3.29 0.71 5.00
CA ARG A 54 -3.15 2.02 4.37
C ARG A 54 -2.12 1.95 3.26
N ALA A 55 -2.52 2.13 2.01
CA ALA A 55 -1.61 1.93 0.89
C ALA A 55 -1.97 2.76 -0.34
N LYS A 56 -0.95 3.06 -1.14
CA LYS A 56 -1.14 3.67 -2.45
C LYS A 56 -1.08 2.59 -3.53
N THR A 57 -2.08 2.61 -4.41
CA THR A 57 -2.06 1.83 -5.66
C THR A 57 -1.35 2.60 -6.76
N GLY A 58 -0.59 1.92 -7.61
CA GLY A 58 -0.07 2.45 -8.86
C GLY A 58 -0.31 1.45 -9.98
N THR A 59 -1.03 1.88 -11.02
CA THR A 59 -1.40 1.07 -12.17
C THR A 59 -0.93 1.77 -13.44
N LEU A 60 -0.04 1.11 -14.18
CA LEU A 60 0.48 1.54 -15.49
C LEU A 60 0.51 0.31 -16.40
N PHE A 61 0.37 0.49 -17.72
CA PHE A 61 0.27 -0.61 -18.69
C PHE A 61 1.26 -1.77 -18.42
N GLY A 62 0.74 -2.89 -17.91
CA GLY A 62 1.52 -4.10 -17.61
C GLY A 62 2.23 -4.15 -16.25
N VAL A 63 2.08 -3.13 -15.40
CA VAL A 63 2.66 -3.06 -14.06
C VAL A 63 1.63 -2.60 -13.04
N ASN A 64 1.37 -3.43 -12.03
CA ASN A 64 0.59 -3.08 -10.86
C ASN A 64 1.49 -3.01 -9.62
N SER A 65 1.25 -2.01 -8.80
CA SER A 65 1.99 -1.76 -7.57
C SER A 65 1.06 -1.41 -6.43
N LEU A 66 1.39 -1.92 -5.25
CA LEU A 66 0.71 -1.60 -4.01
C LEU A 66 1.78 -1.45 -2.93
N ALA A 67 1.92 -0.26 -2.36
CA ALA A 67 2.87 -0.01 -1.29
C ALA A 67 2.20 0.75 -0.14
N GLY A 68 2.47 0.31 1.08
CA GLY A 68 1.79 0.86 2.24
C GLY A 68 2.19 0.23 3.55
N THR A 69 1.33 0.42 4.54
CA THR A 69 1.52 -0.05 5.90
C THR A 69 0.31 -0.80 6.40
N VAL A 70 0.55 -1.74 7.32
CA VAL A 70 -0.49 -2.48 8.05
C VAL A 70 -0.06 -2.61 9.50
N VAL A 71 -1.03 -2.65 10.41
CA VAL A 71 -0.77 -2.98 11.81
C VAL A 71 -1.06 -4.46 12.01
N ASP A 72 -0.07 -5.22 12.49
CA ASP A 72 -0.25 -6.65 12.77
C ASP A 72 -1.10 -6.89 14.02
N ARG A 73 -1.43 -8.16 14.27
CA ARG A 73 -2.24 -8.58 15.43
C ARG A 73 -1.59 -8.24 16.78
N GLN A 74 -0.30 -7.94 16.79
CA GLN A 74 0.48 -7.56 17.98
C GLN A 74 0.61 -6.03 18.11
N GLY A 75 0.00 -5.25 17.22
CA GLY A 75 0.05 -3.79 17.24
C GLY A 75 1.31 -3.20 16.60
N ARG A 76 2.13 -4.00 15.91
CA ARG A 76 3.35 -3.50 15.25
C ARG A 76 3.02 -2.98 13.87
N LEU A 77 3.55 -1.82 13.53
CA LEU A 77 3.46 -1.25 12.20
C LEU A 77 4.44 -1.96 11.25
N LEU A 78 3.93 -2.53 10.17
CA LEU A 78 4.71 -3.19 9.13
C LEU A 78 4.58 -2.40 7.82
N ALA A 79 5.70 -2.18 7.14
CA ALA A 79 5.73 -1.62 5.79
C ALA A 79 5.82 -2.75 4.76
N PHE A 80 5.08 -2.61 3.66
CA PHE A 80 5.09 -3.58 2.57
C PHE A 80 5.10 -2.88 1.21
N ALA A 81 5.59 -3.56 0.19
CA ALA A 81 5.49 -3.13 -1.19
C ALA A 81 5.44 -4.35 -2.12
N PHE A 82 4.44 -4.38 -2.98
CA PHE A 82 4.29 -5.36 -4.04
C PHE A 82 4.41 -4.65 -5.38
N LEU A 83 5.22 -5.22 -6.28
CA LEU A 83 5.43 -4.77 -7.65
C LEU A 83 5.25 -5.99 -8.54
N ALA A 84 4.13 -6.04 -9.24
CA ALA A 84 3.79 -7.10 -10.17
C ALA A 84 3.91 -6.57 -11.61
N SER A 85 4.77 -7.20 -12.41
CA SER A 85 5.03 -6.83 -13.81
C SER A 85 4.71 -8.02 -14.71
N GLY A 86 4.12 -7.78 -15.87
CA GLY A 86 3.89 -8.81 -16.89
C GLY A 86 2.45 -9.27 -17.09
N SER A 87 1.45 -8.59 -16.52
CA SER A 87 0.06 -8.84 -16.91
C SER A 87 -0.22 -8.15 -18.24
N THR A 88 -0.38 -8.90 -19.32
CA THR A 88 -0.83 -8.40 -20.63
C THR A 88 -2.24 -7.81 -20.62
N ASP A 89 -2.91 -7.82 -19.46
CA ASP A 89 -4.26 -7.33 -19.26
C ASP A 89 -4.32 -6.45 -18.00
N ALA A 90 -4.49 -5.14 -18.18
CA ALA A 90 -4.48 -4.17 -17.08
C ALA A 90 -5.63 -4.40 -16.07
N GLY A 91 -6.72 -5.04 -16.49
CA GLY A 91 -7.87 -5.36 -15.64
C GLY A 91 -7.70 -6.59 -14.75
N GLN A 92 -6.78 -7.50 -15.05
CA GLN A 92 -6.64 -8.77 -14.32
C GLN A 92 -5.62 -8.74 -13.18
N ALA A 93 -4.76 -7.72 -13.14
CA ALA A 93 -3.72 -7.65 -12.11
C ALA A 93 -4.08 -6.75 -10.91
N GLU A 94 -5.22 -6.04 -10.95
CA GLU A 94 -5.79 -5.40 -9.76
C GLU A 94 -6.24 -6.42 -8.70
N PRO A 95 -7.01 -7.48 -9.02
CA PRO A 95 -7.46 -8.44 -8.00
C PRO A 95 -6.37 -9.40 -7.49
N ALA A 96 -5.17 -9.39 -8.07
CA ALA A 96 -4.08 -10.31 -7.71
C ALA A 96 -3.17 -9.81 -6.57
N LEU A 97 -3.44 -8.63 -6.02
CA LEU A 97 -2.72 -8.00 -4.88
C LEU A 97 -3.70 -7.65 -3.76
#